data_AF-A0A381ZR78-F1
#
_entry.id   AF-A0A381ZR78-F1
#
_cell.length_a   1.000
_cell.length_b   1.000
_cell.length_c   1.000
_cell.angle_alpha   90.00
_cell.angle_beta   90.00
_cell.angle_gamma   90.00
#
_symmetry.space_group_name_H-M   'P 1'
#
loop_
_entity.id
_entity.type
_entity.pdbx_description
1 polymer ?
#
loop_
_entity_poly.entity_id
_entity_poly.type
_entity_poly.pdbx_seq_one_letter_code
_entity_poly.pdbx_strand_id
1 'polypeptide(L)'
;MSGRQRPARPNAGRLPAGQHEVNNFPVLDLGIHPKIALDKWTLKIHGQVENPVTLDWEQFMALPQFSDVSDFHCVTTWSQFDMEFSGVAF
;
A
#
# COMPACT_ATOMS: atom_id res chain seq x y z
N MET A 1 -8.61 2.53 -44.71
CA MET A 1 -7.75 2.22 -43.53
C MET A 1 -8.09 3.21 -42.42
N SER A 2 -9.25 3.10 -41.77
CA SER A 2 -9.61 4.00 -40.67
C SER A 2 -9.04 3.45 -39.37
N GLY A 3 -7.97 4.07 -38.88
CA GLY A 3 -7.46 3.83 -37.54
C GLY A 3 -8.52 4.26 -36.54
N ARG A 4 -9.27 3.30 -35.97
CA ARG A 4 -10.11 3.54 -34.80
C ARG A 4 -9.22 4.15 -33.72
N GLN A 5 -9.48 5.40 -33.38
CA GLN A 5 -8.87 6.06 -32.24
C GLN A 5 -9.14 5.18 -31.02
N ARG A 6 -8.08 4.67 -30.38
CA ARG A 6 -8.22 3.90 -29.14
C ARG A 6 -8.94 4.82 -28.13
N PRO A 7 -10.01 4.34 -27.47
CA PRO A 7 -10.66 5.15 -26.45
C PRO A 7 -9.61 5.59 -25.43
N ALA A 8 -9.65 6.87 -25.07
CA ALA A 8 -8.80 7.40 -24.02
C ALA A 8 -9.03 6.56 -22.77
N ARG A 9 -7.97 5.96 -22.23
CA ARG A 9 -8.07 5.21 -20.97
C ARG A 9 -8.47 6.22 -19.89
N PRO A 10 -9.46 5.94 -19.03
CA PRO A 10 -9.90 6.86 -17.97
C PRO A 10 -8.75 7.39 -17.11
N ASN A 11 -7.69 6.59 -16.97
CA ASN A 11 -6.51 6.87 -16.16
C ASN A 11 -5.23 7.10 -16.98
N ALA A 12 -5.32 7.49 -18.26
CA ALA A 12 -4.16 7.58 -19.15
C ALA A 12 -3.01 8.48 -18.64
N GLY A 13 -3.31 9.48 -17.80
CA GLY A 13 -2.31 10.33 -17.14
C GLY A 13 -1.78 9.82 -15.80
N ARG A 14 -2.52 8.92 -15.13
CA ARG A 14 -2.18 8.33 -13.83
C ARG A 14 -1.44 6.99 -13.97
N LEU A 15 -1.68 6.25 -15.05
CA LEU A 15 -1.07 4.95 -15.30
C LEU A 15 0.38 5.12 -15.77
N PRO A 16 1.40 4.71 -15.00
CA PRO A 16 2.79 4.85 -15.41
C PRO A 16 3.10 4.03 -16.67
N ALA A 17 4.13 4.44 -17.42
CA ALA A 17 4.53 3.74 -18.62
C ALA A 17 4.90 2.27 -18.31
N GLY A 18 4.39 1.34 -19.13
CA GLY A 18 4.62 -0.10 -18.95
C GLY A 18 3.74 -0.79 -17.90
N GLN A 19 2.83 -0.05 -17.25
CA GLN A 19 1.88 -0.60 -16.28
C GLN A 19 0.55 -0.99 -16.93
N HIS A 20 -0.18 -1.93 -16.33
CA HIS A 20 -1.58 -2.21 -16.62
C HIS A 20 -2.46 -2.10 -15.37
N GLU A 21 -3.67 -1.59 -15.52
CA GLU A 21 -4.63 -1.43 -14.44
C GLU A 21 -5.22 -2.79 -14.02
N VAL A 22 -5.35 -3.01 -12.72
CA VAL A 22 -5.98 -4.19 -12.11
C VAL A 22 -6.98 -3.79 -11.03
N ASN A 23 -7.97 -4.66 -10.77
CA ASN A 23 -9.04 -4.44 -9.78
C ASN A 23 -9.10 -5.55 -8.72
N ASN A 24 -8.08 -6.41 -8.64
CA ASN A 24 -8.08 -7.61 -7.80
C ASN A 24 -7.00 -7.60 -6.70
N PHE A 25 -6.28 -6.49 -6.54
CA PHE A 25 -5.14 -6.28 -5.65
C PHE A 25 -4.22 -7.51 -5.54
N PRO A 26 -3.40 -7.78 -6.58
CA PRO A 26 -2.56 -8.97 -6.65
C PRO A 26 -1.66 -9.12 -5.43
N VAL A 27 -1.67 -10.30 -4.81
CA VAL A 27 -0.82 -10.63 -3.67
C VAL A 27 0.51 -11.21 -4.17
N LEU A 28 1.60 -10.52 -3.85
CA LEU A 28 2.96 -11.03 -4.02
C LEU A 28 3.43 -11.60 -2.70
N ASP A 29 3.57 -12.92 -2.65
CA ASP A 29 3.88 -13.66 -1.44
C ASP A 29 5.24 -14.34 -1.54
N LEU A 30 6.01 -14.27 -0.45
CA LEU A 30 7.29 -14.97 -0.29
C LEU A 30 7.12 -16.37 0.35
N GLY A 31 5.88 -16.79 0.66
CA GLY A 31 5.50 -18.12 1.12
C GLY A 31 5.52 -18.30 2.64
N ILE A 32 5.84 -17.26 3.42
CA ILE A 32 5.85 -17.31 4.88
C ILE A 32 4.74 -16.41 5.41
N HIS A 33 3.74 -17.01 6.06
CA HIS A 33 2.63 -16.29 6.70
C HIS A 33 2.74 -16.41 8.22
N PRO A 34 3.44 -15.48 8.89
CA PRO A 34 3.56 -15.52 10.33
C PRO A 34 2.19 -15.28 10.98
N LYS A 35 1.83 -16.12 11.95
CA LYS A 35 0.70 -15.87 12.84
C LYS A 35 1.20 -15.12 14.06
N ILE A 36 0.93 -13.83 14.11
CA ILE A 36 1.33 -12.95 15.22
C ILE A 36 0.09 -12.69 16.08
N ALA A 37 0.07 -13.24 17.29
CA ALA A 37 -0.97 -12.92 18.25
C ALA A 37 -0.79 -11.47 18.74
N LEU A 38 -1.88 -10.73 18.94
CA LEU A 38 -1.84 -9.29 19.23
C LEU A 38 -1.14 -8.97 20.57
N ASP A 39 -1.22 -9.88 21.55
CA ASP A 39 -0.51 -9.81 22.83
C ASP A 39 1.01 -9.94 22.69
N LYS A 40 1.49 -10.45 21.55
CA LYS A 40 2.91 -10.60 21.20
C LYS A 40 3.35 -9.65 20.09
N TRP A 41 2.42 -8.89 19.51
CA TRP A 41 2.73 -7.95 18.43
C TRP A 41 3.49 -6.75 18.99
N THR A 42 4.56 -6.35 18.29
CA THR A 42 5.30 -5.13 18.62
C THR A 42 5.78 -4.43 17.36
N LEU A 43 5.69 -3.11 17.31
CA LEU A 43 6.36 -2.27 16.30
C LEU A 43 7.58 -1.60 16.94
N LYS A 44 8.77 -1.81 16.36
CA LYS A 44 10.04 -1.25 16.85
C LYS A 44 10.58 -0.20 15.90
N ILE A 45 10.54 1.06 16.32
CA ILE A 45 11.13 2.19 15.59
C ILE A 45 12.52 2.46 16.18
N HIS A 46 13.56 2.20 15.40
CA HIS A 46 14.95 2.17 15.86
C HIS A 46 15.92 2.46 14.71
N GLY A 47 17.23 2.50 15.00
CA GLY A 47 18.28 2.83 14.04
C GLY A 47 18.78 4.25 14.24
N GLN A 48 18.80 5.06 13.18
CA GLN A 48 19.24 6.45 13.22
C GLN A 48 18.10 7.37 13.70
N VAL A 49 17.71 7.23 14.97
CA VAL A 49 16.69 8.05 15.63
C VAL A 49 17.18 8.47 17.00
N GLU A 50 16.80 9.67 17.44
CA GLU A 50 17.17 10.17 18.79
C GLU A 50 16.46 9.39 19.89
N ASN A 51 15.18 9.08 19.69
CA ASN A 51 14.31 8.42 20.67
C ASN A 51 13.72 7.14 20.08
N PRO A 52 14.42 5.99 20.19
CA PRO A 52 13.87 4.71 19.76
C PRO A 52 12.64 4.35 20.61
N VAL A 53 11.61 3.79 19.97
CA VAL A 53 10.36 3.41 20.64
C VAL A 53 9.94 2.00 20.23
N THR A 54 9.36 1.27 21.18
CA THR A 54 8.67 0.01 20.91
C THR A 54 7.23 0.17 21.36
N LEU A 55 6.30 -0.08 20.45
CA LEU A 55 4.86 -0.01 20.70
C LEU A 55 4.31 -1.43 20.74
N ASP A 56 3.51 -1.74 21.76
CA ASP A 56 2.59 -2.86 21.71
C ASP A 56 1.33 -2.52 20.88
N TRP A 57 0.42 -3.49 20.74
CA TRP A 57 -0.78 -3.31 19.93
C TRP A 57 -1.71 -2.20 20.47
N GLU A 58 -1.90 -2.13 21.78
CA GLU A 58 -2.78 -1.12 22.39
C GLU A 58 -2.22 0.29 22.20
N GLN A 59 -0.92 0.45 22.43
CA GLN A 59 -0.21 1.71 22.23
C GLN A 59 -0.25 2.18 20.78
N PHE A 60 -0.07 1.27 19.82
CA PHE A 60 -0.16 1.60 18.39
C PHE A 60 -1.58 2.04 18.01
N MET A 61 -2.60 1.32 18.48
CA MET A 61 -4.00 1.65 18.19
C MET A 61 -4.48 2.95 18.87
N ALA A 62 -3.82 3.37 19.95
CA ALA A 62 -4.09 4.64 20.62
C ALA A 62 -3.52 5.86 19.86
N LEU A 63 -2.64 5.66 18.86
CA LEU A 63 -2.12 6.75 18.04
C LEU A 63 -3.21 7.34 17.13
N PRO A 64 -3.10 8.63 16.74
CA PRO A 64 -4.04 9.25 15.82
C PRO A 64 -4.18 8.45 14.52
N GLN A 65 -5.41 8.04 14.23
CA GLN A 65 -5.73 7.33 13.00
C GLN A 65 -5.92 8.33 11.86
N PHE A 66 -5.48 7.93 10.67
CA PHE A 66 -5.52 8.67 9.43
C PHE A 66 -6.02 7.76 8.30
N SER A 67 -6.72 8.35 7.35
CA SER A 67 -7.20 7.68 6.14
C SER A 67 -6.72 8.44 4.91
N ASP A 68 -6.31 7.69 3.89
CA ASP A 68 -5.80 8.24 2.63
C ASP A 68 -6.37 7.47 1.45
N VAL A 69 -6.49 8.14 0.30
CA VAL A 69 -6.84 7.51 -0.97
C VAL A 69 -5.69 7.73 -1.93
N SER A 70 -5.00 6.65 -2.29
CA SER A 70 -3.76 6.69 -3.06
C SER A 70 -3.73 5.60 -4.13
N ASP A 71 -2.92 5.82 -5.16
CA ASP A 71 -2.67 4.83 -6.20
C ASP A 71 -1.53 3.88 -5.80
N PHE A 72 -1.68 2.59 -6.09
CA PHE A 72 -0.62 1.61 -5.89
C PHE A 72 -0.02 1.19 -7.24
N HIS A 73 1.30 1.35 -7.40
CA HIS A 73 2.02 0.96 -8.61
C HIS A 73 3.10 -0.07 -8.28
N CYS A 74 2.93 -1.30 -8.77
CA CYS A 74 3.88 -2.38 -8.53
C CYS A 74 5.01 -2.38 -9.57
N VAL A 75 6.23 -2.60 -9.12
CA VAL A 75 7.39 -2.81 -10.01
C VAL A 75 7.22 -4.02 -10.93
N THR A 76 6.32 -4.96 -10.62
CA THR A 76 5.96 -6.09 -11.47
C THR A 76 4.84 -5.76 -12.48
N THR A 77 4.73 -4.49 -12.88
CA THR A 77 3.96 -3.99 -14.04
C THR A 77 2.43 -3.91 -13.90
N TRP A 78 1.87 -4.01 -12.69
CA TRP A 78 0.44 -3.72 -12.44
C TRP A 78 0.22 -2.49 -11.55
N SER A 79 -0.92 -1.83 -11.73
CA SER A 79 -1.35 -0.68 -10.92
C SER A 79 -2.81 -0.81 -10.50
N GLN A 80 -3.14 -0.38 -9.28
CA GLN A 80 -4.51 -0.27 -8.80
C GLN A 80 -4.76 1.16 -8.31
N PHE A 81 -5.86 1.75 -8.76
CA PHE A 81 -6.21 3.12 -8.47
C PHE A 81 -7.16 3.23 -7.29
N ASP A 82 -7.17 4.41 -6.67
CA ASP A 82 -8.16 4.79 -5.65
C ASP A 82 -8.20 3.82 -4.46
N MET A 83 -7.02 3.36 -4.01
CA MET A 83 -6.90 2.47 -2.86
C MET A 83 -7.13 3.25 -1.56
N GLU A 84 -8.11 2.82 -0.78
CA GLU A 84 -8.38 3.36 0.56
C GLU A 84 -7.44 2.71 1.59
N PHE A 85 -6.54 3.51 2.17
CA PHE A 85 -5.66 3.11 3.26
C PHE A 85 -6.15 3.72 4.58
N SER A 86 -5.96 2.99 5.68
CA SER A 86 -6.24 3.49 7.04
C SER A 86 -5.19 2.97 8.01
N GLY A 87 -4.79 3.79 8.96
CA GLY A 87 -3.82 3.44 9.99
C GLY A 87 -3.20 4.67 10.63
N VAL A 88 -1.93 4.58 11.03
CA VAL A 88 -1.18 5.68 11.64
C VAL A 88 -0.28 6.30 10.58
N ALA A 89 -0.34 7.64 10.41
CA ALA A 89 0.55 8.36 9.50
C ALA A 89 2.00 8.40 10.03
N PHE A 90 2.98 8.40 9.12
CA PHE A 90 4.41 8.49 9.43
C PHE A 90 4.91 9.94 9.48
#